data_AF-A0A1P8YH22-F1
#
_entry.id   AF-A0A1P8YH22-F1
#
_cell.length_a   1.000
_cell.length_b   1.000
_cell.length_c   1.000
_cell.angle_alpha   90.00
_cell.angle_beta   90.00
_cell.angle_gamma   90.00
#
_symmetry.space_group_name_H-M   'P 1'
#
loop_
_entity.id
_entity.type
_entity.pdbx_description
1 polymer ?
#
loop_
_entity_poly.entity_id
_entity_poly.type
_entity_poly.pdbx_seq_one_letter_code
_entity_poly.pdbx_strand_id
1 'polypeptide(L)'
;MAEPIDQLFIETVAAMASPTHRRSPAPAEPVREGSVLTVARCLELFDAQLGSRHLDLAARVLRADGAGFYTIGSSGHEGNAAVAGALRPTDPALLHYRSCGFFLERARQVGGGDPLRDVLLGVVAAAADPISGGRHKVFGRHDLAVIPQTSTIASHLPRAVGVAFAIGRARRLGVDSPWPADAVAVCSFGDASANHSTAVGAINAAALGAYQGLPVPLLLVCEDNGIGVSVPTPGAGSSPPTRAGWGSSTSPRTAATSPPPSTRQRAPRTGCASTGGRRSCTCARSG
;
A
#
# COMPACT_ATOMS: atom_id res chain seq x y z
N MET A 1 -6.18 -34.23 9.05
CA MET A 1 -6.53 -33.45 10.26
C MET A 1 -7.04 -32.10 9.78
N ALA A 2 -8.11 -31.56 10.38
CA ALA A 2 -8.54 -30.19 10.06
C ALA A 2 -7.41 -29.22 10.43
N GLU A 3 -7.08 -28.29 9.53
CA GLU A 3 -6.05 -27.28 9.79
C GLU A 3 -6.47 -26.40 10.98
N PRO A 4 -5.67 -26.27 12.06
CA PRO A 4 -6.09 -25.55 13.27
C PRO A 4 -6.54 -24.11 13.00
N ILE A 5 -5.94 -23.46 12.01
CA ILE A 5 -6.30 -22.08 11.62
C ILE A 5 -7.66 -22.00 10.93
N ASP A 6 -8.05 -23.06 10.21
CA ASP A 6 -9.35 -23.16 9.54
C ASP A 6 -10.44 -23.49 10.56
N GLN A 7 -10.14 -24.40 11.48
CA GLN A 7 -11.02 -24.71 12.61
C GLN A 7 -11.33 -23.47 13.45
N LEU A 8 -10.29 -22.68 13.80
CA LEU A 8 -10.47 -21.43 14.53
C LEU A 8 -11.35 -20.44 13.76
N PHE A 9 -11.18 -20.34 12.44
CA PHE A 9 -12.02 -19.48 11.60
C PHE A 9 -13.49 -19.93 11.64
N ILE A 10 -13.75 -21.23 11.42
CA ILE A 10 -15.10 -21.81 11.45
C ILE A 10 -15.75 -21.57 12.80
N GLU A 11 -15.05 -21.85 13.91
CA GLU A 11 -15.55 -21.63 15.27
C GLU A 11 -15.84 -20.15 15.54
N THR A 12 -14.94 -19.26 15.10
CA THR A 12 -15.13 -17.81 15.25
C THR A 12 -16.38 -17.34 14.50
N VAL A 13 -16.53 -17.74 13.23
CA VAL A 13 -17.68 -17.38 12.40
C VAL A 13 -18.97 -17.98 12.94
N ALA A 14 -18.95 -19.24 13.40
CA ALA A 14 -20.11 -19.90 13.99
C ALA A 14 -20.56 -19.24 15.32
N ALA A 15 -19.61 -18.67 16.07
CA ALA A 15 -19.88 -17.91 17.29
C ALA A 15 -20.39 -16.48 17.03
N MET A 16 -20.27 -15.96 15.80
CA MET A 16 -20.80 -14.63 15.47
C MET A 16 -22.33 -14.63 15.54
N ALA A 17 -22.88 -13.71 16.33
CA ALA A 17 -24.33 -13.56 16.44
C ALA A 17 -24.94 -13.23 15.07
N SER A 18 -25.92 -14.02 14.64
CA SER A 18 -26.74 -13.64 13.49
C SER A 18 -27.52 -12.36 13.83
N PRO A 19 -27.55 -11.36 12.95
CA PRO A 19 -28.36 -10.18 13.19
C PRO A 19 -29.82 -10.59 13.40
N THR A 20 -30.47 -9.99 14.40
CA THR A 20 -31.85 -10.26 14.80
C THR A 20 -32.86 -9.94 13.70
N HIS A 21 -32.46 -9.15 12.70
CA HIS A 21 -33.26 -8.82 11.52
C HIS A 21 -32.48 -9.20 10.24
N ARG A 22 -32.88 -10.31 9.59
CA ARG A 22 -32.35 -10.64 8.25
C ARG A 22 -32.98 -9.73 7.22
N ARG A 23 -32.31 -8.61 6.92
CA ARG A 23 -32.55 -7.92 5.65
C ARG A 23 -31.87 -8.75 4.55
N SER A 24 -32.58 -9.02 3.46
CA SER A 24 -32.01 -9.60 2.23
C SER A 24 -31.90 -8.48 1.20
N PRO A 25 -30.89 -7.60 1.31
CA PRO A 25 -30.72 -6.47 0.40
C PRO A 25 -30.46 -6.97 -1.04
N ALA A 26 -30.99 -6.27 -2.03
CA ALA A 26 -30.72 -6.57 -3.43
C ALA A 26 -29.22 -6.37 -3.76
N PRO A 27 -28.69 -7.01 -4.81
CA PRO A 27 -27.26 -6.93 -5.15
C PRO A 27 -26.71 -5.51 -5.33
N ALA A 28 -27.53 -4.58 -5.84
CA ALA A 28 -27.16 -3.18 -6.04
C ALA A 28 -27.33 -2.29 -4.79
N GLU A 29 -27.97 -2.79 -3.73
CA GLU A 29 -28.14 -2.02 -2.49
C GLU A 29 -26.82 -1.93 -1.71
N PRO A 30 -26.59 -0.84 -0.96
CA PRO A 30 -25.50 -0.73 -0.01
C PRO A 30 -25.51 -1.83 1.05
N VAL A 31 -24.33 -2.34 1.44
CA VAL A 31 -24.20 -3.31 2.55
C VAL A 31 -24.64 -2.76 3.90
N ARG A 32 -24.62 -1.44 4.06
CA ARG A 32 -25.12 -0.70 5.23
C ARG A 32 -25.48 0.73 4.81
N GLU A 33 -26.33 1.38 5.61
CA GLU A 33 -26.69 2.78 5.39
C GLU A 33 -25.45 3.67 5.31
N GLY A 34 -25.43 4.57 4.32
CA GLY A 34 -24.31 5.49 4.05
C GLY A 34 -23.07 4.85 3.40
N SER A 35 -23.09 3.55 3.08
CA SER A 35 -21.99 2.89 2.37
C SER A 35 -22.13 3.05 0.86
N VAL A 36 -21.01 3.27 0.17
CA VAL A 36 -20.93 3.16 -1.30
C VAL A 36 -20.67 1.73 -1.77
N LEU A 37 -20.31 0.82 -0.86
CA LEU A 37 -20.08 -0.59 -1.16
C LEU A 37 -21.42 -1.32 -1.29
N THR A 38 -21.71 -1.83 -2.48
CA THR A 38 -22.91 -2.63 -2.76
C THR A 38 -22.73 -4.08 -2.28
N VAL A 39 -23.84 -4.78 -2.07
CA VAL A 39 -23.85 -6.20 -1.70
C VAL A 39 -23.10 -7.05 -2.74
N ALA A 40 -23.38 -6.85 -4.03
CA ALA A 40 -22.70 -7.55 -5.11
C ALA A 40 -21.18 -7.36 -5.03
N ARG A 41 -20.74 -6.09 -4.87
CA ARG A 41 -19.32 -5.77 -4.82
C ARG A 41 -18.64 -6.32 -3.56
N CYS A 42 -19.36 -6.35 -2.45
CA CYS A 42 -18.89 -6.96 -1.21
C CYS A 42 -18.64 -8.46 -1.38
N LEU A 43 -19.55 -9.17 -2.04
CA LEU A 43 -19.40 -10.61 -2.31
C LEU A 43 -18.24 -10.89 -3.26
N GLU A 44 -18.03 -10.08 -4.29
CA GLU A 44 -16.86 -10.21 -5.18
C GLU A 44 -15.52 -10.04 -4.43
N LEU A 45 -15.45 -9.05 -3.53
CA LEU A 45 -14.27 -8.86 -2.68
C LEU A 45 -14.11 -10.05 -1.73
N PHE A 46 -15.21 -10.57 -1.20
CA PHE A 46 -15.21 -11.75 -0.33
C PHE A 46 -14.72 -13.00 -1.07
N ASP A 47 -15.05 -13.19 -2.35
CA ASP A 47 -14.52 -14.29 -3.16
C ASP A 47 -12.99 -14.21 -3.30
N ALA A 48 -12.43 -13.01 -3.50
CA ALA A 48 -10.98 -12.82 -3.51
C ALA A 48 -10.33 -13.13 -2.15
N GLN A 49 -11.01 -12.77 -1.05
CA GLN A 49 -10.58 -13.11 0.31
C GLN A 49 -10.58 -14.62 0.55
N LEU A 50 -11.64 -15.31 0.16
CA LEU A 50 -11.76 -16.76 0.26
C LEU A 50 -10.70 -17.46 -0.59
N GLY A 51 -10.47 -16.99 -1.81
CA GLY A 51 -9.41 -17.50 -2.67
C GLY A 51 -8.02 -17.41 -2.02
N SER A 52 -7.72 -16.26 -1.40
CA SER A 52 -6.48 -16.07 -0.64
C SER A 52 -6.36 -17.05 0.53
N ARG A 53 -7.46 -17.30 1.26
CA ARG A 53 -7.48 -18.25 2.37
C ARG A 53 -7.32 -19.70 1.90
N HIS A 54 -8.05 -20.10 0.86
CA HIS A 54 -7.96 -21.45 0.31
C HIS A 54 -6.57 -21.74 -0.29
N LEU A 55 -5.90 -20.74 -0.88
CA LEU A 55 -4.51 -20.88 -1.32
C LEU A 55 -3.57 -21.24 -0.17
N ASP A 56 -3.73 -20.62 1.00
CA ASP A 56 -2.91 -20.92 2.17
C ASP A 56 -3.14 -22.37 2.65
N LEU A 57 -4.39 -22.86 2.62
CA LEU A 57 -4.71 -24.24 2.96
C LEU A 57 -4.14 -25.22 1.93
N ALA A 58 -4.31 -24.94 0.64
CA ALA A 58 -3.76 -25.75 -0.43
C ALA A 58 -2.22 -25.81 -0.38
N ALA A 59 -1.56 -24.69 -0.09
CA ALA A 59 -0.11 -24.64 0.08
C ALA A 59 0.38 -25.52 1.23
N ARG A 60 -0.39 -25.63 2.32
CA ARG A 60 -0.08 -26.51 3.45
C ARG A 60 -0.24 -27.98 3.09
N VAL A 61 -1.31 -28.34 2.38
CA VAL A 61 -1.51 -29.70 1.85
C VAL A 61 -0.36 -30.09 0.93
N LEU A 62 -0.04 -29.25 -0.07
CA LEU A 62 1.08 -29.48 -0.98
C LEU A 62 2.40 -29.64 -0.24
N ARG A 63 2.65 -28.84 0.79
CA ARG A 63 3.85 -28.98 1.63
C ARG A 63 3.87 -30.31 2.39
N ALA A 64 2.74 -30.73 2.95
CA ALA A 64 2.62 -32.01 3.64
C ALA A 64 2.89 -33.20 2.69
N ASP A 65 2.48 -33.07 1.43
CA ASP A 65 2.71 -34.05 0.37
C ASP A 65 4.11 -33.95 -0.27
N GLY A 66 4.97 -33.05 0.19
CA GLY A 66 6.33 -32.87 -0.34
C GLY A 66 6.40 -32.15 -1.70
N ALA A 67 5.31 -31.56 -2.16
CA ALA A 67 5.20 -30.83 -3.42
C ALA A 67 5.20 -29.29 -3.27
N GLY A 68 4.99 -28.77 -2.05
CA GLY A 68 5.03 -27.35 -1.74
C GLY A 68 6.41 -26.91 -1.25
N PHE A 69 7.20 -26.27 -2.11
CA PHE A 69 8.60 -25.93 -1.83
C PHE A 69 8.79 -24.54 -1.21
N TYR A 70 7.87 -23.61 -1.47
CA TYR A 70 7.92 -22.27 -0.88
C TYR A 70 6.53 -21.79 -0.46
N THR A 71 6.24 -21.88 0.83
CA THR A 71 4.93 -21.53 1.39
C THR A 71 5.02 -20.31 2.29
N ILE A 72 4.37 -19.22 1.88
CA ILE A 72 4.14 -18.06 2.74
C ILE A 72 2.67 -17.66 2.62
N GLY A 73 1.98 -17.68 3.76
CA GLY A 73 0.55 -17.45 3.83
C GLY A 73 0.17 -15.98 3.95
N SER A 74 -0.98 -15.65 3.38
CA SER A 74 -1.62 -14.33 3.48
C SER A 74 -2.69 -14.26 4.59
N SER A 75 -2.88 -15.36 5.33
CA SER A 75 -3.86 -15.50 6.41
C SER A 75 -3.80 -14.32 7.37
N GLY A 76 -4.94 -13.65 7.60
CA GLY A 76 -5.07 -12.44 8.42
C GLY A 76 -4.91 -11.12 7.65
N HIS A 77 -4.51 -11.16 6.38
CA HIS A 77 -4.36 -9.98 5.51
C HIS A 77 -5.31 -9.98 4.32
N GLU A 78 -6.32 -10.84 4.29
CA GLU A 78 -7.28 -10.95 3.18
C GLU A 78 -7.98 -9.60 2.90
N GLY A 79 -8.11 -8.75 3.91
CA GLY A 79 -8.65 -7.38 3.79
C GLY A 79 -7.98 -6.50 2.73
N ASN A 80 -6.73 -6.78 2.32
CA ASN A 80 -6.08 -6.02 1.25
C ASN A 80 -6.75 -6.20 -0.13
N ALA A 81 -7.66 -7.16 -0.30
CA ALA A 81 -8.57 -7.21 -1.45
C ALA A 81 -9.37 -5.90 -1.60
N ALA A 82 -9.80 -5.29 -0.49
CA ALA A 82 -10.51 -4.02 -0.53
C ALA A 82 -9.64 -2.86 -1.03
N VAL A 83 -8.33 -2.89 -0.73
CA VAL A 83 -7.37 -1.90 -1.24
C VAL A 83 -7.23 -2.04 -2.76
N ALA A 84 -7.09 -3.26 -3.28
CA ALA A 84 -7.10 -3.50 -4.72
C ALA A 84 -8.42 -3.02 -5.35
N GLY A 85 -9.55 -3.32 -4.70
CA GLY A 85 -10.89 -2.94 -5.15
C GLY A 85 -11.13 -1.42 -5.22
N ALA A 86 -10.37 -0.63 -4.47
CA ALA A 86 -10.41 0.84 -4.50
C ALA A 86 -9.45 1.46 -5.53
N LEU A 87 -8.54 0.67 -6.10
CA LEU A 87 -7.56 1.10 -7.10
C LEU A 87 -7.95 0.62 -8.49
N ARG A 88 -7.40 1.25 -9.52
CA ARG A 88 -7.59 0.81 -10.91
C ARG A 88 -6.59 -0.31 -11.25
N PRO A 89 -6.92 -1.20 -12.18
CA PRO A 89 -5.99 -2.21 -12.66
C PRO A 89 -4.70 -1.63 -13.27
N THR A 90 -4.76 -0.39 -13.74
CA THR A 90 -3.65 0.34 -14.35
C THR A 90 -2.77 1.09 -13.33
N ASP A 91 -3.14 1.09 -12.05
CA ASP A 91 -2.33 1.68 -10.99
C ASP A 91 -1.20 0.69 -10.60
N PRO A 92 0.08 1.06 -10.75
CA PRO A 92 1.18 0.12 -10.53
C PRO A 92 1.26 -0.31 -9.07
N ALA A 93 1.35 -1.62 -8.85
CA ALA A 93 1.31 -2.23 -7.54
C ALA A 93 2.61 -2.94 -7.18
N LEU A 94 3.13 -2.59 -6.01
CA LEU A 94 4.32 -3.15 -5.40
C LEU A 94 3.91 -3.86 -4.10
N LEU A 95 3.66 -5.15 -4.18
CA LEU A 95 2.98 -5.90 -3.13
C LEU A 95 3.89 -6.50 -2.05
N HIS A 96 3.33 -6.66 -0.86
CA HIS A 96 3.95 -7.39 0.23
C HIS A 96 3.75 -8.89 -0.03
N TYR A 97 4.62 -9.74 0.52
CA TYR A 97 4.56 -11.19 0.28
C TYR A 97 3.33 -11.87 0.87
N ARG A 98 2.53 -11.16 1.69
CA ARG A 98 1.23 -11.57 2.25
C ARG A 98 0.03 -10.91 1.55
N SER A 99 0.24 -10.30 0.38
CA SER A 99 -0.82 -9.57 -0.33
C SER A 99 -1.61 -10.39 -1.35
N CYS A 100 -1.94 -11.64 -1.04
CA CYS A 100 -2.67 -12.50 -1.99
C CYS A 100 -4.09 -11.99 -2.29
N GLY A 101 -4.82 -11.50 -1.29
CA GLY A 101 -6.16 -10.92 -1.49
C GLY A 101 -6.15 -9.75 -2.49
N PHE A 102 -5.14 -8.87 -2.40
CA PHE A 102 -4.91 -7.81 -3.38
C PHE A 102 -4.71 -8.38 -4.78
N PHE A 103 -3.80 -9.35 -4.92
CA PHE A 103 -3.46 -9.95 -6.22
C PHE A 103 -4.68 -10.59 -6.89
N LEU A 104 -5.49 -11.33 -6.13
CA LEU A 104 -6.69 -12.00 -6.65
C LEU A 104 -7.77 -11.00 -7.06
N GLU A 105 -8.04 -9.98 -6.25
CA GLU A 105 -9.00 -8.94 -6.64
C GLU A 105 -8.52 -8.17 -7.88
N ARG A 106 -7.22 -7.87 -7.97
CA ARG A 106 -6.64 -7.23 -9.16
C ARG A 106 -6.83 -8.09 -10.41
N ALA A 107 -6.59 -9.40 -10.31
CA ALA A 107 -6.82 -10.33 -11.41
C ALA A 107 -8.30 -10.38 -11.82
N ARG A 108 -9.22 -10.36 -10.85
CA ARG A 108 -10.67 -10.31 -11.10
C ARG A 108 -11.09 -9.05 -11.86
N GLN A 109 -10.51 -7.89 -11.53
CA GLN A 109 -10.80 -6.62 -12.22
C GLN A 109 -10.41 -6.64 -13.71
N VAL A 110 -9.31 -7.30 -14.06
CA VAL A 110 -8.83 -7.44 -15.45
C VAL A 110 -9.59 -8.56 -16.18
N GLY A 111 -9.95 -9.62 -15.46
CA GLY A 111 -10.54 -10.82 -16.01
C GLY A 111 -9.52 -11.70 -16.74
N GLY A 112 -9.92 -12.95 -17.01
CA GLY A 112 -9.08 -13.92 -17.73
C GLY A 112 -7.95 -14.54 -16.89
N GLY A 113 -7.47 -15.69 -17.38
CA GLY A 113 -6.45 -16.49 -16.69
C GLY A 113 -6.98 -17.19 -15.42
N ASP A 114 -6.06 -17.77 -14.66
CA ASP A 114 -6.35 -18.46 -13.39
C ASP A 114 -5.34 -17.99 -12.34
N PRO A 115 -5.65 -16.90 -11.61
CA PRO A 115 -4.71 -16.31 -10.66
C PRO A 115 -4.46 -17.19 -9.44
N LEU A 116 -5.39 -18.11 -9.11
CA LEU A 116 -5.17 -19.10 -8.04
C LEU A 116 -4.09 -20.08 -8.49
N ARG A 117 -4.21 -20.61 -9.71
CA ARG A 117 -3.20 -21.48 -10.29
C ARG A 117 -1.86 -20.78 -10.44
N ASP A 118 -1.82 -19.52 -10.87
CA ASP A 118 -0.56 -18.76 -10.96
C ASP A 118 0.19 -18.74 -9.62
N VAL A 119 -0.51 -18.49 -8.52
CA VAL A 119 0.10 -18.51 -7.18
C VAL A 119 0.56 -19.92 -6.79
N LEU A 120 -0.24 -20.96 -7.06
CA LEU A 120 0.11 -22.35 -6.75
C LEU A 120 1.32 -22.84 -7.56
N LEU A 121 1.47 -22.41 -8.82
CA LEU A 121 2.64 -22.72 -9.64
C LEU A 121 3.93 -22.19 -9.00
N GLY A 122 3.88 -20.99 -8.40
CA GLY A 122 4.98 -20.45 -7.59
C GLY A 122 5.26 -21.27 -6.33
N VAL A 123 4.21 -21.75 -5.63
CA VAL A 123 4.34 -22.58 -4.42
C VAL A 123 5.05 -23.91 -4.71
N VAL A 124 4.75 -24.54 -5.84
CA VAL A 124 5.33 -25.82 -6.27
C VAL A 124 6.57 -25.67 -7.14
N ALA A 125 7.12 -24.46 -7.26
CA ALA A 125 8.30 -24.15 -8.07
C ALA A 125 8.19 -24.65 -9.53
N ALA A 126 6.99 -24.59 -10.11
CA ALA A 126 6.74 -25.07 -11.46
C ALA A 126 7.38 -24.16 -12.50
N ALA A 127 8.02 -24.76 -13.52
CA ALA A 127 8.54 -24.04 -14.68
C ALA A 127 7.45 -23.24 -15.45
N ALA A 128 6.19 -23.64 -15.28
CA ALA A 128 5.03 -22.97 -15.88
C ALA A 128 4.55 -21.72 -15.10
N ASP A 129 5.14 -21.40 -13.94
CA ASP A 129 4.84 -20.16 -13.21
C ASP A 129 5.06 -18.94 -14.12
N PRO A 130 4.01 -18.14 -14.41
CA PRO A 130 4.07 -17.10 -15.43
C PRO A 130 5.02 -15.95 -15.09
N ILE A 131 5.42 -15.79 -13.83
CA ILE A 131 6.27 -14.66 -13.41
C ILE A 131 7.74 -15.03 -13.26
N SER A 132 8.06 -16.17 -12.65
CA SER A 132 9.44 -16.53 -12.31
C SER A 132 9.96 -17.79 -13.01
N GLY A 133 9.09 -18.55 -13.68
CA GLY A 133 9.43 -19.88 -14.19
C GLY A 133 9.85 -20.85 -13.08
N GLY A 134 9.23 -20.74 -11.89
CA GLY A 134 9.48 -21.59 -10.73
C GLY A 134 10.70 -21.21 -9.90
N ARG A 135 11.43 -20.16 -10.27
CA ARG A 135 12.65 -19.72 -9.57
C ARG A 135 12.35 -18.97 -8.27
N HIS A 136 11.15 -18.41 -8.13
CA HIS A 136 10.80 -17.59 -6.98
C HIS A 136 9.27 -17.45 -6.82
N LYS A 137 8.74 -17.74 -5.63
CA LYS A 137 7.33 -17.48 -5.31
C LYS A 137 7.13 -16.00 -5.00
N VAL A 138 6.57 -15.26 -5.95
CA VAL A 138 6.29 -13.82 -5.84
C VAL A 138 4.95 -13.48 -6.46
N PHE A 139 4.36 -12.36 -6.02
CA PHE A 139 3.25 -11.77 -6.76
C PHE A 139 3.80 -10.88 -7.86
N GLY A 140 3.44 -11.15 -9.10
CA GLY A 140 3.77 -10.31 -10.24
C GLY A 140 3.08 -10.80 -11.49
N ARG A 141 2.49 -9.87 -12.25
CA ARG A 141 1.83 -10.11 -13.54
C ARG A 141 1.73 -8.77 -14.26
N HIS A 142 2.24 -8.70 -15.48
CA HIS A 142 2.35 -7.46 -16.23
C HIS A 142 0.98 -6.84 -16.56
N ASP A 143 0.04 -7.66 -17.02
CA ASP A 143 -1.34 -7.26 -17.34
C ASP A 143 -2.13 -6.75 -16.12
N LEU A 144 -1.72 -7.14 -14.92
CA LEU A 144 -2.31 -6.71 -13.65
C LEU A 144 -1.66 -5.43 -13.08
N ALA A 145 -0.64 -4.89 -13.76
CA ALA A 145 0.25 -3.85 -13.24
C ALA A 145 0.89 -4.21 -11.89
N VAL A 146 1.06 -5.50 -11.58
CA VAL A 146 1.72 -5.97 -10.36
C VAL A 146 3.18 -6.23 -10.67
N ILE A 147 4.05 -5.37 -10.14
CA ILE A 147 5.50 -5.42 -10.37
C ILE A 147 6.10 -6.45 -9.41
N PRO A 148 6.76 -7.51 -9.92
CA PRO A 148 7.36 -8.56 -9.09
C PRO A 148 8.49 -7.99 -8.23
N GLN A 149 8.68 -8.61 -7.06
CA GLN A 149 9.68 -8.17 -6.09
C GLN A 149 10.45 -9.33 -5.51
N THR A 150 11.70 -9.07 -5.16
CA THR A 150 12.54 -9.99 -4.41
C THR A 150 12.06 -10.15 -2.97
N SER A 151 12.38 -11.28 -2.33
CA SER A 151 12.06 -11.57 -0.92
C SER A 151 12.82 -10.69 0.08
N THR A 152 13.76 -9.87 -0.39
CA THR A 152 14.46 -8.86 0.41
C THR A 152 13.46 -7.85 0.97
N ILE A 153 13.23 -7.94 2.29
CA ILE A 153 12.31 -7.09 3.04
C ILE A 153 12.56 -5.61 2.74
N ALA A 154 11.47 -4.87 2.54
CA ALA A 154 11.43 -3.43 2.25
C ALA A 154 12.24 -2.95 1.02
N SER A 155 12.86 -3.82 0.24
CA SER A 155 13.66 -3.44 -0.93
C SER A 155 12.83 -2.78 -2.04
N HIS A 156 11.52 -2.99 -2.02
CA HIS A 156 10.59 -2.45 -3.00
C HIS A 156 10.10 -1.04 -2.71
N LEU A 157 10.17 -0.55 -1.46
CA LEU A 157 9.67 0.80 -1.15
C LEU A 157 10.42 1.88 -1.95
N PRO A 158 11.77 1.86 -2.07
CA PRO A 158 12.47 2.80 -2.94
C PRO A 158 12.06 2.69 -4.42
N ARG A 159 11.77 1.47 -4.90
CA ARG A 159 11.27 1.26 -6.26
C ARG A 159 9.89 1.90 -6.45
N ALA A 160 9.01 1.77 -5.47
CA ALA A 160 7.68 2.39 -5.50
C ALA A 160 7.76 3.92 -5.53
N VAL A 161 8.67 4.51 -4.75
CA VAL A 161 8.96 5.96 -4.81
C VAL A 161 9.45 6.35 -6.21
N GLY A 162 10.34 5.57 -6.81
CA GLY A 162 10.81 5.77 -8.17
C GLY A 162 9.68 5.73 -9.21
N VAL A 163 8.78 4.75 -9.11
CA VAL A 163 7.60 4.63 -9.99
C VAL A 163 6.68 5.84 -9.84
N ALA A 164 6.34 6.22 -8.60
CA ALA A 164 5.50 7.38 -8.33
C ALA A 164 6.14 8.68 -8.88
N PHE A 165 7.42 8.89 -8.59
CA PHE A 165 8.18 10.02 -9.11
C PHE A 165 8.19 10.05 -10.64
N ALA A 166 8.36 8.90 -11.30
CA ALA A 166 8.36 8.79 -12.75
C ALA A 166 6.99 9.16 -13.36
N ILE A 167 5.87 8.74 -12.75
CA ILE A 167 4.51 9.14 -13.19
C ILE A 167 4.38 10.66 -13.19
N GLY A 168 4.72 11.30 -12.07
CA GLY A 168 4.66 12.76 -11.92
C GLY A 168 5.62 13.49 -12.87
N ARG A 169 6.82 12.94 -13.10
CA ARG A 169 7.85 13.54 -13.95
C ARG A 169 7.52 13.40 -15.43
N ALA A 170 7.03 12.24 -15.87
CA ALA A 170 6.64 12.01 -17.25
C ALA A 170 5.56 12.99 -17.70
N ARG A 171 4.52 13.16 -16.85
CA ARG A 171 3.46 14.16 -17.07
C ARG A 171 3.99 15.59 -17.22
N ARG A 172 4.96 15.99 -16.38
CA ARG A 172 5.56 17.34 -16.44
C ARG A 172 6.43 17.55 -17.67
N LEU A 173 7.12 16.51 -18.12
CA LEU A 173 8.02 16.57 -19.28
C LEU A 173 7.30 16.33 -20.61
N GLY A 174 6.06 15.85 -20.59
CA GLY A 174 5.31 15.48 -21.80
C GLY A 174 5.92 14.29 -22.53
N VAL A 175 6.56 13.36 -21.79
CA VAL A 175 7.13 12.14 -22.35
C VAL A 175 6.22 10.95 -22.11
N ASP A 176 6.28 9.96 -22.99
CA ASP A 176 5.49 8.75 -22.88
C ASP A 176 5.80 7.98 -21.58
N SER A 177 4.75 7.41 -21.01
CA SER A 177 4.81 6.62 -19.78
C SER A 177 3.93 5.37 -19.95
N PRO A 178 4.39 4.19 -19.50
CA PRO A 178 3.54 2.99 -19.47
C PRO A 178 2.39 3.13 -18.45
N TRP A 179 2.50 4.08 -17.53
CA TRP A 179 1.49 4.37 -16.52
C TRP A 179 0.65 5.58 -16.91
N PRO A 180 -0.69 5.54 -16.69
CA PRO A 180 -1.54 6.72 -16.84
C PRO A 180 -1.03 7.93 -16.07
N ALA A 181 -1.25 9.13 -16.60
CA ALA A 181 -0.75 10.38 -16.01
C ALA A 181 -1.37 10.72 -14.64
N ASP A 182 -2.48 10.07 -14.29
CA ASP A 182 -3.18 10.17 -13.01
C ASP A 182 -3.04 8.89 -12.17
N ALA A 183 -2.13 7.97 -12.54
CA ALA A 183 -1.87 6.74 -11.81
C ALA A 183 -1.30 7.00 -10.41
N VAL A 184 -1.68 6.14 -9.47
CA VAL A 184 -1.12 6.10 -8.11
C VAL A 184 -0.32 4.82 -7.97
N ALA A 185 0.97 4.92 -7.65
CA ALA A 185 1.75 3.76 -7.28
C ALA A 185 1.33 3.29 -5.88
N VAL A 186 0.92 2.03 -5.73
CA VAL A 186 0.63 1.44 -4.42
C VAL A 186 1.78 0.55 -3.99
N CYS A 187 2.16 0.65 -2.72
CA CYS A 187 3.23 -0.15 -2.13
C CYS A 187 2.79 -0.65 -0.77
N SER A 188 2.53 -1.95 -0.66
CA SER A 188 2.22 -2.59 0.62
C SER A 188 3.46 -3.19 1.27
N PHE A 189 3.53 -3.19 2.60
CA PHE A 189 4.66 -3.71 3.40
C PHE A 189 4.19 -4.09 4.80
N GLY A 190 4.86 -5.02 5.46
CA GLY A 190 4.55 -5.36 6.86
C GLY A 190 5.07 -4.32 7.85
N ASP A 191 4.43 -4.21 9.01
CA ASP A 191 4.82 -3.39 10.16
C ASP A 191 6.29 -3.58 10.57
N ALA A 192 6.76 -4.82 10.66
CA ALA A 192 8.15 -5.12 10.99
C ALA A 192 9.16 -4.55 9.98
N SER A 193 8.73 -4.33 8.74
CA SER A 193 9.55 -3.75 7.68
C SER A 193 9.71 -2.23 7.80
N ALA A 194 8.87 -1.56 8.59
CA ALA A 194 8.85 -0.09 8.70
C ALA A 194 10.17 0.48 9.24
N ASN A 195 10.88 -0.28 10.08
CA ASN A 195 12.18 0.10 10.64
C ASN A 195 13.37 -0.26 9.72
N HIS A 196 13.14 -0.92 8.58
CA HIS A 196 14.20 -1.25 7.65
C HIS A 196 14.75 0.04 6.99
N SER A 197 16.07 0.14 6.81
CA SER A 197 16.71 1.37 6.31
C SER A 197 16.17 1.84 4.96
N THR A 198 15.85 0.90 4.06
CA THR A 198 15.23 1.22 2.76
C THR A 198 13.80 1.73 2.89
N ALA A 199 13.03 1.25 3.89
CA ALA A 199 11.69 1.77 4.16
C ALA A 199 11.75 3.20 4.68
N VAL A 200 12.60 3.44 5.69
CA VAL A 200 12.82 4.78 6.26
C VAL A 200 13.28 5.76 5.18
N GLY A 201 14.27 5.36 4.36
CA GLY A 201 14.77 6.18 3.26
C GLY A 201 13.69 6.49 2.21
N ALA A 202 12.88 5.51 1.84
CA ALA A 202 11.79 5.69 0.88
C ALA A 202 10.69 6.62 1.40
N ILE A 203 10.25 6.43 2.64
CA ILE A 203 9.25 7.29 3.29
C ILE A 203 9.76 8.72 3.40
N ASN A 204 11.01 8.89 3.84
CA ASN A 204 11.65 10.21 3.92
C ASN A 204 11.76 10.88 2.54
N ALA A 205 12.15 10.13 1.50
CA ALA A 205 12.23 10.65 0.14
C ALA A 205 10.86 11.10 -0.39
N ALA A 206 9.80 10.32 -0.15
CA ALA A 206 8.43 10.68 -0.53
C ALA A 206 7.95 11.95 0.21
N ALA A 207 8.19 12.03 1.52
CA ALA A 207 7.84 13.19 2.34
C ALA A 207 8.59 14.46 1.90
N LEU A 208 9.90 14.34 1.63
CA LEU A 208 10.71 15.43 1.10
C LEU A 208 10.21 15.89 -0.27
N GLY A 209 9.84 14.94 -1.14
CA GLY A 209 9.25 15.23 -2.44
C GLY A 209 7.97 16.06 -2.31
N ALA A 210 7.05 15.64 -1.43
CA ALA A 210 5.83 16.38 -1.14
C ALA A 210 6.13 17.78 -0.59
N TYR A 211 7.06 17.91 0.36
CA TYR A 211 7.49 19.19 0.91
C TYR A 211 8.04 20.15 -0.16
N GLN A 212 8.77 19.64 -1.15
CA GLN A 212 9.31 20.42 -2.27
C GLN A 212 8.31 20.65 -3.41
N GLY A 213 7.05 20.20 -3.29
CA GLY A 213 6.05 20.30 -4.36
C GLY A 213 6.33 19.40 -5.57
N LEU A 214 7.10 18.32 -5.39
CA LEU A 214 7.27 17.27 -6.40
C LEU A 214 6.06 16.32 -6.34
N PRO A 215 5.45 15.94 -7.48
CA PRO A 215 4.30 15.06 -7.50
C PRO A 215 4.82 13.64 -7.33
N VAL A 216 4.51 13.04 -6.18
CA VAL A 216 4.84 11.64 -5.86
C VAL A 216 3.52 10.94 -5.51
N PRO A 217 2.70 10.56 -6.51
CA PRO A 217 1.43 9.86 -6.30
C PRO A 217 1.70 8.43 -5.79
N LEU A 218 1.97 8.32 -4.49
CA LEU A 218 2.36 7.09 -3.81
C LEU A 218 1.39 6.81 -2.65
N LEU A 219 0.79 5.62 -2.67
CA LEU A 219 0.01 5.06 -1.57
C LEU A 219 0.85 3.99 -0.85
N LEU A 220 1.21 4.28 0.40
CA LEU A 220 1.90 3.34 1.28
C LEU A 220 0.85 2.60 2.14
N VAL A 221 0.88 1.27 2.11
CA VAL A 221 -0.07 0.41 2.84
C VAL A 221 0.68 -0.47 3.83
N CYS A 222 0.61 -0.13 5.12
CA CYS A 222 1.18 -0.97 6.17
C CYS A 222 0.21 -2.11 6.50
N GLU A 223 0.62 -3.34 6.22
CA GLU A 223 -0.04 -4.58 6.60
C GLU A 223 0.39 -4.97 8.03
N ASP A 224 -0.15 -4.27 9.02
CA ASP A 224 0.19 -4.43 10.43
C ASP A 224 -0.55 -5.62 11.05
N ASN A 225 0.19 -6.63 11.47
CA ASN A 225 -0.30 -7.76 12.25
C ASN A 225 0.38 -7.85 13.64
N GLY A 226 1.09 -6.80 14.06
CA GLY A 226 1.75 -6.69 15.35
C GLY A 226 2.95 -7.61 15.56
N ILE A 227 3.46 -8.29 14.52
CA ILE A 227 4.56 -9.26 14.65
C ILE A 227 5.35 -9.46 13.35
N GLY A 228 6.67 -9.31 13.46
CA GLY A 228 7.65 -9.69 12.45
C GLY A 228 8.28 -11.04 12.75
N VAL A 229 7.82 -12.10 12.10
CA VAL A 229 8.28 -13.50 12.30
C VAL A 229 8.09 -13.98 13.74
N SER A 230 8.98 -13.58 14.64
CA SER A 230 8.96 -13.90 16.08
C SER A 230 9.12 -12.66 16.97
N VAL A 231 9.20 -11.47 16.39
CA VAL A 231 9.46 -10.21 17.10
C VAL A 231 8.17 -9.39 17.12
N PRO A 232 7.56 -9.15 18.30
CA PRO A 232 6.39 -8.29 18.41
C PRO A 232 6.71 -6.85 18.01
N THR A 233 5.72 -6.18 17.44
CA THR A 233 5.83 -4.74 17.18
C THR A 233 5.82 -3.98 18.51
N PRO A 234 6.78 -3.07 18.76
CA PRO A 234 6.85 -2.31 20.01
C PRO A 234 5.51 -1.63 20.32
N GLY A 235 5.00 -1.83 21.53
CA GLY A 235 3.71 -1.30 21.97
C GLY A 235 2.50 -2.22 21.74
N ALA A 236 2.63 -3.32 21.00
CA ALA A 236 1.55 -4.30 20.83
C ALA A 236 1.30 -5.17 22.09
N GLY A 237 2.23 -5.12 23.06
CA GLY A 237 2.27 -6.01 24.23
C GLY A 237 2.01 -5.36 25.59
N SER A 238 1.11 -4.37 25.69
CA SER A 238 0.53 -3.93 26.97
C SER A 238 -0.67 -2.98 26.78
N SER A 239 -1.88 -3.42 27.19
CA SER A 239 -3.10 -2.59 27.39
C SER A 239 -3.83 -2.08 26.12
N PRO A 240 -5.16 -1.80 26.18
CA PRO A 240 -5.92 -1.32 25.01
C PRO A 240 -5.33 0.00 24.49
N PRO A 241 -5.44 0.28 23.19
CA PRO A 241 -4.51 1.16 22.49
C PRO A 241 -4.59 2.58 23.02
N THR A 242 -3.60 2.97 23.84
CA THR A 242 -3.20 4.36 23.94
C THR A 242 -2.40 4.67 22.67
N ARG A 243 -2.94 5.60 21.87
CA ARG A 243 -2.30 6.21 20.70
C ARG A 243 -0.81 6.50 20.97
N ALA A 244 0.06 5.59 20.55
CA ALA A 244 1.41 5.94 20.10
C ALA A 244 1.35 5.97 18.58
N GLY A 245 0.65 7.00 18.07
CA GLY A 245 0.49 7.21 16.65
C GLY A 245 1.83 7.58 16.01
N TRP A 246 2.14 6.92 14.90
CA TRP A 246 2.86 7.58 13.82
C TRP A 246 2.07 8.84 13.50
N GLY A 247 2.72 9.99 13.67
CA GLY A 247 2.08 11.29 13.81
C GLY A 247 1.00 11.54 12.75
N SER A 248 -0.23 11.71 13.20
CA SER A 248 -1.19 12.57 12.51
C SER A 248 -0.66 14.00 12.62
N SER A 249 0.35 14.36 11.82
CA SER A 249 0.63 15.76 11.56
C SER A 249 -0.55 16.29 10.77
N THR A 250 -1.37 17.07 11.44
CA THR A 250 -2.33 18.00 10.88
C THR A 250 -1.88 18.51 9.52
N SER A 251 -2.66 18.18 8.49
CA SER A 251 -2.69 18.96 7.26
C SER A 251 -2.78 20.45 7.63
N PRO A 252 -1.94 21.34 7.09
CA PRO A 252 -2.12 22.77 7.31
C PRO A 252 -3.40 23.17 6.58
N ARG A 253 -4.51 23.22 7.32
CA ARG A 253 -5.66 24.02 6.91
C ARG A 253 -5.14 25.44 6.74
N THR A 254 -5.31 25.96 5.53
CA THR A 254 -5.27 27.37 5.22
C THR A 254 -6.19 28.12 6.18
N ALA A 255 -5.64 28.59 7.30
CA ALA A 255 -6.25 29.62 8.11
C ALA A 255 -5.89 30.95 7.46
N ALA A 256 -6.85 31.49 6.69
CA ALA A 256 -6.84 32.89 6.33
C ALA A 256 -6.98 33.70 7.62
N THR A 257 -5.86 34.17 8.18
CA THR A 257 -5.84 35.19 9.21
C THR A 257 -5.72 36.55 8.54
N SER A 258 -6.82 37.31 8.59
CA SER A 258 -6.85 38.73 8.26
C SER A 258 -5.79 39.48 9.07
N PRO A 259 -5.09 40.48 8.50
CA PRO A 259 -4.13 41.27 9.26
C PRO A 259 -4.86 42.17 10.28
N PRO A 260 -4.29 42.42 11.48
CA PRO A 260 -4.88 43.31 12.47
C PRO A 260 -4.84 44.77 12.01
N PRO A 261 -5.78 45.62 12.49
CA PRO A 261 -5.92 46.99 12.02
C PRO A 261 -4.75 47.87 12.46
N SER A 262 -4.35 48.74 11.53
CA SER A 262 -3.29 49.73 11.68
C SER A 262 -3.52 50.67 12.86
N THR A 263 -2.62 50.66 13.85
CA THR A 263 -2.45 51.77 14.78
C THR A 263 -1.58 52.84 14.14
N ARG A 264 -2.21 53.94 13.74
CA ARG A 264 -1.54 55.21 13.45
C ARG A 264 -0.80 55.68 14.71
N GLN A 265 0.52 55.75 14.67
CA GLN A 265 1.27 56.71 15.47
C GLN A 265 2.40 57.37 14.66
N ARG A 266 2.33 58.70 14.70
CA ARG A 266 3.17 59.79 14.18
C ARG A 266 4.63 59.51 13.79
N ALA A 267 4.99 60.14 12.67
CA ALA A 267 6.36 60.42 12.22
C ALA A 267 7.18 61.25 13.23
N PRO A 268 8.52 61.16 13.09
CA PRO A 268 9.28 62.37 12.81
C PRO A 268 10.12 62.24 11.53
N ARG A 269 10.23 63.39 10.85
CA ARG A 269 11.07 63.65 9.68
C ARG A 269 12.54 63.80 10.08
N THR A 270 13.44 63.17 9.31
CA THR A 270 14.81 63.60 8.89
C THR A 270 15.32 62.46 7.98
N GLY A 271 15.97 62.60 6.82
CA GLY A 271 16.62 63.68 6.10
C GLY A 271 17.87 63.10 5.43
N CYS A 272 17.99 63.18 4.09
CA CYS A 272 19.20 62.94 3.26
C CYS A 272 19.89 61.55 3.32
N ALA A 273 20.72 61.09 2.37
CA ALA A 273 20.93 61.29 0.95
C ALA A 273 22.04 60.29 0.53
N SER A 274 21.94 59.79 -0.71
CA SER A 274 23.05 59.46 -1.63
C SER A 274 23.93 58.20 -1.47
N THR A 275 24.09 57.57 -2.65
CA THR A 275 25.30 56.98 -3.27
C THR A 275 25.76 55.55 -2.94
N GLY A 276 25.69 54.70 -3.97
CA GLY A 276 26.87 54.08 -4.59
C GLY A 276 27.41 52.78 -3.97
N GLY A 277 27.55 51.74 -4.79
CA GLY A 277 28.49 50.65 -4.47
C GLY A 277 28.15 49.29 -5.06
N ARG A 278 28.71 49.01 -6.23
CA ARG A 278 28.84 47.65 -6.81
C ARG A 278 29.51 46.71 -5.81
N ARG A 279 29.06 45.46 -5.71
CA ARG A 279 29.89 44.34 -5.21
C ARG A 279 29.79 43.16 -6.15
N SER A 280 30.92 42.86 -6.76
CA SER A 280 31.27 41.63 -7.48
C SER A 280 31.52 40.51 -6.47
N CYS A 281 30.92 39.34 -6.69
CA CYS A 281 31.30 38.09 -6.02
C CYS A 281 32.10 37.24 -7.01
N THR A 282 33.39 37.09 -6.72
CA THR A 282 34.32 36.16 -7.36
C THR A 282 34.05 34.73 -6.90
N CYS A 283 33.93 33.81 -7.86
CA CYS A 283 34.02 32.36 -7.62
C CYS A 283 35.48 31.98 -7.35
N ALA A 284 35.73 31.29 -6.25
CA ALA A 284 36.96 30.53 -6.03
C ALA A 284 36.63 29.03 -6.14
N ARG A 285 37.17 28.39 -7.18
CA ARG A 285 37.43 26.95 -7.26
C ARG A 285 38.78 26.70 -6.59
N SER A 286 38.89 25.64 -5.78
CA SER A 286 40.02 24.68 -5.77
C SER A 286 39.97 23.79 -4.54
N GLY A 287 40.13 22.49 -4.73
CA GLY A 287 40.27 21.46 -3.71
C GLY A 287 39.73 20.14 -4.20
#